data_AF-W6QVI7-F1
#
_entry.id   AF-W6QVI7-F1
#
_cell.length_a   1.000
_cell.length_b   1.000
_cell.length_c   1.000
_cell.angle_alpha   90.00
_cell.angle_beta   90.00
_cell.angle_gamma   90.00
#
_symmetry.space_group_name_H-M   'P 1'
#
loop_
_entity.id
_entity.type
_entity.pdbx_description
1 polymer ?
#
loop_
_entity_poly.entity_id
_entity_poly.type
_entity_poly.pdbx_seq_one_letter_code
_entity_poly.pdbx_strand_id
1 'polypeptide(L)'
;MIQPPFDQFATLTAPATTSSVAPIPTIIPGYEVYQELHDTGKRTLWVVTVLMGVSSLVFYTLAARAPLSKRIFHILTSLITTISFVIYLALSTGQGIITKHDRVHESHKHVPDTHTDYARQILWLRFVNWAITTPLLFINLALLSGLPGANLLIAIVAHLIMLTTAVFGIFSGHGRERWVWLTLTCISYLVVIHHIGFHAQRAAKSKDIQTRRFFGSVSGSAIAMLALFPISLAAGALALRLSVDTETILFAIQDVFTQGILGYWLLFTHESSPGIALYMEGFWSHGVGNEGAIRISDEEGA
;
A
#
# COMPACT_ATOMS: atom_id res chain seq x y z
N MET A 1 -2.00 69.31 -62.29
CA MET A 1 -2.95 69.77 -61.27
C MET A 1 -4.35 69.51 -61.79
N ILE A 2 -4.92 68.34 -61.49
CA ILE A 2 -6.34 68.01 -61.71
C ILE A 2 -6.73 67.05 -60.57
N GLN A 3 -7.43 67.56 -59.56
CA GLN A 3 -8.09 66.76 -58.52
C GLN A 3 -9.34 66.11 -59.13
N PRO A 4 -9.60 64.81 -58.90
CA PRO A 4 -10.96 64.28 -59.05
C PRO A 4 -11.86 64.77 -57.90
N PRO A 5 -13.16 64.93 -58.15
CA PRO A 5 -14.09 65.66 -57.29
C PRO A 5 -14.48 64.88 -56.02
N PHE A 6 -14.72 65.65 -54.97
CA PHE A 6 -15.44 65.24 -53.76
C PHE A 6 -16.82 64.72 -54.16
N ASP A 7 -17.11 63.45 -53.82
CA ASP A 7 -18.42 62.91 -53.42
C ASP A 7 -18.35 61.37 -53.40
N GLN A 8 -17.70 60.80 -52.38
CA GLN A 8 -17.93 59.41 -51.98
C GLN A 8 -18.79 59.42 -50.72
N PHE A 9 -20.09 59.19 -50.93
CA PHE A 9 -21.05 58.94 -49.87
C PHE A 9 -20.59 57.73 -49.05
N ALA A 10 -20.52 57.89 -47.73
CA ALA A 10 -20.32 56.79 -46.81
C ALA A 10 -21.41 55.74 -47.05
N THR A 11 -21.03 54.58 -47.59
CA THR A 11 -21.93 53.44 -47.68
C THR A 11 -22.17 52.99 -46.24
N LEU A 12 -23.32 53.36 -45.67
CA LEU A 12 -23.81 52.76 -44.45
C LEU A 12 -24.01 51.27 -44.73
N THR A 13 -22.99 50.46 -44.43
CA THR A 13 -23.14 49.01 -44.35
C THR A 13 -24.20 48.76 -43.29
N ALA A 14 -25.33 48.18 -43.73
CA ALA A 14 -26.39 47.71 -42.85
C ALA A 14 -25.79 46.91 -41.68
N PRO A 15 -26.37 46.97 -40.46
CA PRO A 15 -25.89 46.15 -39.36
C PRO A 15 -25.87 44.70 -39.83
N ALA A 16 -24.69 44.09 -39.77
CA ALA A 16 -24.55 42.66 -40.04
C ALA A 16 -25.59 41.95 -39.17
N THR A 17 -26.46 41.17 -39.81
CA THR A 17 -27.42 40.32 -39.11
C THR A 17 -26.63 39.43 -38.18
N THR A 18 -26.62 39.75 -36.89
CA THR A 18 -26.12 38.82 -35.86
C THR A 18 -27.01 37.60 -35.95
N SER A 19 -26.45 36.46 -36.37
CA SER A 19 -27.18 35.20 -36.32
C SER A 19 -27.78 35.04 -34.92
N SER A 20 -29.11 34.86 -34.84
CA SER A 20 -29.87 34.62 -33.60
C SER A 20 -29.47 33.30 -32.90
N VAL A 21 -28.59 32.52 -33.53
CA VAL A 21 -28.04 31.31 -32.95
C VAL A 21 -26.97 31.71 -31.95
N ALA A 22 -27.21 31.45 -30.67
CA ALA A 22 -26.21 31.54 -29.63
C ALA A 22 -24.93 30.79 -30.06
N PRO A 23 -23.72 31.28 -29.70
CA PRO A 23 -22.49 30.61 -30.10
C PRO A 23 -22.56 29.14 -29.72
N ILE A 24 -22.43 28.25 -30.71
CA ILE A 24 -22.38 26.81 -30.47
C ILE A 24 -21.16 26.58 -29.58
N PRO A 25 -21.30 25.94 -28.40
CA PRO A 25 -20.16 25.65 -27.55
C PRO A 25 -19.15 24.82 -28.35
N THR A 26 -17.92 25.32 -28.45
CA THR A 26 -16.84 24.59 -29.12
C THR A 26 -16.48 23.39 -28.25
N ILE A 27 -16.85 22.19 -28.69
CA ILE A 27 -16.46 20.94 -28.04
C ILE A 27 -15.04 20.63 -28.52
N ILE A 28 -14.06 20.79 -27.63
CA ILE A 28 -12.70 20.33 -27.86
C ILE A 28 -12.73 18.80 -27.66
N PRO A 29 -12.38 17.97 -28.67
CA PRO A 29 -12.31 16.53 -28.51
C PRO A 29 -11.34 16.18 -27.37
N GLY A 30 -11.63 15.09 -26.66
CA GLY A 30 -10.96 14.64 -25.44
C GLY A 30 -9.46 14.92 -25.38
N TYR A 31 -9.02 15.56 -24.30
CA TYR A 31 -7.62 15.75 -24.01
C TYR A 31 -7.12 14.60 -23.13
N GLU A 32 -5.85 14.23 -23.32
CA GLU A 32 -5.20 13.21 -22.50
C GLU A 32 -4.68 13.83 -21.21
N VAL A 33 -5.06 13.24 -20.08
CA VAL A 33 -4.58 13.63 -18.74
C VAL A 33 -3.46 12.68 -18.33
N TYR A 34 -2.26 13.22 -18.26
CA TYR A 34 -1.08 12.51 -17.78
C TYR A 34 -0.96 12.61 -16.27
N GLN A 35 -1.12 11.47 -15.58
CA GLN A 35 -0.88 11.33 -14.15
C GLN A 35 0.45 10.63 -13.97
N GLU A 36 1.50 11.42 -13.85
CA GLU A 36 2.88 10.93 -13.78
C GLU A 36 3.56 11.29 -12.46
N LEU A 37 4.67 10.62 -12.19
CA LEU A 37 5.52 10.89 -11.06
C LEU A 37 6.36 12.16 -11.31
N HIS A 38 6.12 13.18 -10.48
CA HIS A 38 6.84 14.46 -10.54
C HIS A 38 7.98 14.50 -9.50
N ASP A 39 8.65 15.64 -9.41
CA ASP A 39 9.84 15.83 -8.58
C ASP A 39 9.61 15.52 -7.09
N THR A 40 8.43 15.82 -6.56
CA THR A 40 8.10 15.54 -5.16
C THR A 40 8.03 14.04 -4.92
N GLY A 41 7.35 13.30 -5.80
CA GLY A 41 7.33 11.84 -5.76
C GLY A 41 8.72 11.23 -5.90
N LYS A 42 9.53 11.69 -6.86
CA LYS A 42 10.91 11.22 -7.08
C LYS A 42 11.80 11.45 -5.87
N ARG A 43 11.75 12.64 -5.26
CA ARG A 43 12.50 12.96 -4.03
C ARG A 43 12.08 12.04 -2.88
N THR A 44 10.77 11.78 -2.75
CA THR A 44 10.24 10.87 -1.73
C THR A 44 10.82 9.46 -1.87
N LEU A 45 10.89 8.93 -3.09
CA LEU A 45 11.49 7.61 -3.33
C LEU A 45 12.96 7.54 -2.90
N TRP A 46 13.74 8.58 -3.19
CA TRP A 46 15.15 8.66 -2.76
C TRP A 46 15.28 8.75 -1.24
N VAL A 47 14.44 9.55 -0.58
CA VAL A 47 14.44 9.66 0.88
C VAL A 47 14.16 8.28 1.51
N VAL A 48 13.14 7.56 1.05
CA VAL A 48 12.85 6.22 1.57
C VAL A 48 13.98 5.24 1.28
N THR A 49 14.61 5.31 0.10
CA THR A 49 15.78 4.49 -0.23
C THR A 49 16.89 4.66 0.81
N VAL A 50 17.26 5.90 1.13
CA VAL A 50 18.30 6.19 2.14
C VAL A 50 17.86 5.69 3.52
N LEU A 51 16.62 5.94 3.94
CA LEU A 51 16.11 5.50 5.23
C LEU A 51 16.13 3.98 5.38
N MET A 52 15.70 3.24 4.35
CA MET A 52 15.71 1.77 4.36
C MET A 52 17.15 1.21 4.34
N GLY A 53 18.06 1.83 3.58
CA GLY A 53 19.47 1.45 3.54
C GLY A 53 20.20 1.69 4.86
N VAL A 54 19.97 2.82 5.52
CA VAL A 54 20.52 3.09 6.85
C VAL A 54 19.93 2.11 7.88
N SER A 55 18.62 1.88 7.82
CA SER A 55 17.95 0.97 8.76
C SER A 55 18.40 -0.48 8.61
N SER A 56 18.61 -0.96 7.39
CA SER A 56 19.14 -2.31 7.16
C SER A 56 20.54 -2.46 7.75
N LEU A 57 21.44 -1.47 7.55
CA LEU A 57 22.77 -1.49 8.14
C LEU A 57 22.71 -1.53 9.67
N VAL A 58 21.88 -0.69 10.29
CA VAL A 58 21.69 -0.71 11.75
C VAL A 58 21.19 -2.07 12.21
N PHE A 59 20.17 -2.63 11.57
CA PHE A 59 19.63 -3.94 11.96
C PHE A 59 20.63 -5.09 11.79
N TYR A 60 21.47 -5.07 10.75
CA TYR A 60 22.56 -6.05 10.61
C TYR A 60 23.61 -5.91 11.71
N THR A 61 23.97 -4.68 12.10
CA THR A 61 24.93 -4.48 13.20
C THR A 61 24.38 -4.96 14.55
N LEU A 62 23.08 -4.75 14.80
CA LEU A 62 22.40 -5.30 15.98
C LEU A 62 22.32 -6.83 15.92
N ALA A 63 21.99 -7.40 14.75
CA ALA A 63 21.94 -8.85 14.54
C ALA A 63 23.28 -9.54 14.83
N ALA A 64 24.40 -8.93 14.44
CA ALA A 64 25.75 -9.46 14.66
C ALA A 64 26.11 -9.52 16.16
N ARG A 65 25.57 -8.61 16.97
CA ARG A 65 25.81 -8.54 18.43
C ARG A 65 24.81 -9.36 19.24
N ALA A 66 23.66 -9.69 18.66
CA ALA A 66 22.60 -10.42 19.33
C ALA A 66 22.95 -11.92 19.54
N PRO A 67 22.57 -12.51 20.68
CA PRO A 67 22.68 -13.95 20.92
C PRO A 67 21.77 -14.72 19.95
N LEU A 68 22.14 -15.98 19.62
CA LEU A 68 21.45 -16.79 18.60
C LEU A 68 19.94 -16.91 18.83
N SER A 69 19.51 -17.08 20.08
CA SER A 69 18.08 -17.21 20.45
C SER A 69 17.25 -15.98 20.10
N LYS A 70 17.84 -14.78 20.06
CA LYS A 70 17.16 -13.52 19.74
C LYS A 70 17.39 -13.06 18.30
N ARG A 71 18.25 -13.75 17.55
CA ARG A 71 18.75 -13.29 16.26
C ARG A 71 17.69 -13.35 15.15
N ILE A 72 16.68 -14.22 15.26
CA ILE A 72 15.65 -14.38 14.23
C ILE A 72 14.87 -13.08 13.96
N PHE A 73 14.45 -12.34 14.99
CA PHE A 73 13.75 -11.05 14.83
C PHE A 73 14.63 -10.01 14.13
N HIS A 74 15.95 -10.01 14.41
CA HIS A 74 16.90 -9.11 13.79
C HIS A 74 17.14 -9.46 12.32
N ILE A 75 17.23 -10.76 11.99
CA ILE A 75 17.37 -11.24 10.62
C ILE A 75 16.11 -10.90 9.81
N LEU A 76 14.91 -11.20 10.31
CA LEU A 76 13.68 -10.91 9.59
C LEU A 76 13.52 -9.41 9.32
N THR A 77 13.79 -8.56 10.33
CA THR A 77 13.67 -7.10 10.19
C THR A 77 14.75 -6.50 9.28
N SER A 78 15.98 -7.02 9.32
CA SER A 78 17.05 -6.60 8.38
C SER A 78 16.74 -7.03 6.93
N LEU A 79 16.18 -8.23 6.72
CA LEU A 79 15.73 -8.66 5.40
C LEU A 79 14.61 -7.75 4.85
N ILE A 80 13.61 -7.43 5.66
CA ILE A 80 12.51 -6.52 5.30
C ILE A 80 13.07 -5.18 4.77
N THR A 81 13.96 -4.55 5.52
CA THR A 81 14.53 -3.25 5.14
C THR A 81 15.51 -3.36 3.97
N THR A 82 16.22 -4.48 3.83
CA THR A 82 17.11 -4.73 2.67
C THR A 82 16.32 -4.88 1.37
N ILE A 83 15.26 -5.69 1.38
CA ILE A 83 14.36 -5.85 0.22
C ILE A 83 13.77 -4.49 -0.16
N SER A 84 13.30 -3.76 0.83
CA SER A 84 12.71 -2.43 0.64
C SER A 84 13.73 -1.45 0.08
N PHE A 85 14.96 -1.44 0.58
CA PHE A 85 16.06 -0.65 0.02
C PHE A 85 16.27 -0.94 -1.47
N VAL A 86 16.36 -2.20 -1.87
CA VAL A 86 16.58 -2.60 -3.27
C VAL A 86 15.40 -2.17 -4.15
N ILE A 87 14.16 -2.39 -3.71
CA ILE A 87 12.97 -2.02 -4.48
C ILE A 87 12.84 -0.50 -4.61
N TYR A 88 13.04 0.25 -3.52
CA TYR A 88 12.99 1.71 -3.56
C TYR A 88 14.13 2.30 -4.38
N LEU A 89 15.32 1.70 -4.36
CA LEU A 89 16.42 2.07 -5.26
C LEU A 89 15.99 1.87 -6.73
N ALA A 90 15.44 0.71 -7.07
CA ALA A 90 14.93 0.45 -8.43
C ALA A 90 13.87 1.48 -8.87
N LEU A 91 12.87 1.74 -8.03
CA LEU A 91 11.84 2.76 -8.27
C LEU A 91 12.43 4.17 -8.41
N SER A 92 13.40 4.54 -7.59
CA SER A 92 14.07 5.86 -7.64
C SER A 92 14.89 6.06 -8.91
N THR A 93 15.42 4.97 -9.48
CA THR A 93 16.12 4.95 -10.78
C THR A 93 15.18 4.83 -11.99
N GLY A 94 13.86 4.77 -11.76
CA GLY A 94 12.84 4.73 -12.81
C GLY A 94 12.45 3.32 -13.29
N GLN A 95 12.94 2.26 -12.65
CA GLN A 95 12.51 0.89 -12.95
C GLN A 95 11.19 0.58 -12.24
N GLY A 96 10.41 -0.35 -12.79
CA GLY A 96 9.22 -0.84 -12.08
C GLY A 96 8.01 0.08 -12.11
N ILE A 97 7.93 0.96 -13.11
CA ILE A 97 6.81 1.87 -13.36
C ILE A 97 6.16 1.46 -14.68
N ILE A 98 4.84 1.28 -14.67
CA ILE A 98 4.05 0.96 -15.87
C ILE A 98 2.94 1.98 -16.04
N THR A 99 2.64 2.36 -17.27
CA THR A 99 1.54 3.29 -17.58
C THR A 99 0.29 2.51 -17.90
N LYS A 100 -0.82 2.85 -17.24
CA LYS A 100 -2.15 2.35 -17.58
C LYS A 100 -2.96 3.44 -18.27
N HIS A 101 -3.84 3.02 -19.18
CA HIS A 101 -4.74 3.91 -19.90
C HIS A 101 -6.18 3.63 -19.49
N ASP A 102 -6.88 4.65 -19.01
CA ASP A 102 -8.28 4.59 -18.60
C ASP A 102 -9.09 5.62 -19.37
N ARG A 103 -10.28 5.24 -19.87
CA ARG A 103 -11.21 6.16 -20.54
C ARG A 103 -12.38 6.47 -19.62
N VAL A 104 -12.54 7.73 -19.27
CA VAL A 104 -13.65 8.20 -18.43
C VAL A 104 -14.72 8.81 -19.31
N HIS A 105 -15.93 8.26 -19.25
CA HIS A 105 -17.08 8.76 -19.97
C HIS A 105 -17.80 9.83 -19.13
N GLU A 106 -17.92 11.03 -19.68
CA GLU A 106 -18.62 12.15 -19.05
C GLU A 106 -19.94 12.39 -19.80
N SER A 107 -21.03 11.95 -19.16
CA SER A 107 -22.36 12.15 -19.72
C SER A 107 -22.91 13.52 -19.35
N HIS A 108 -23.46 14.20 -20.35
CA HIS A 108 -23.96 15.56 -20.21
C HIS A 108 -25.43 15.64 -20.64
N LYS A 109 -26.22 16.47 -19.95
CA LYS A 109 -27.67 16.56 -20.18
C LYS A 109 -28.05 17.30 -21.47
N HIS A 110 -27.23 18.26 -21.89
CA HIS A 110 -27.54 19.18 -23.01
C HIS A 110 -26.40 19.31 -24.02
N VAL A 111 -25.31 18.54 -23.88
CA VAL A 111 -24.22 18.45 -24.85
C VAL A 111 -23.90 16.98 -25.10
N PRO A 112 -23.33 16.62 -26.27
CA PRO A 112 -22.89 15.25 -26.54
C PRO A 112 -21.94 14.74 -25.47
N ASP A 113 -21.98 13.44 -25.21
CA ASP A 113 -21.08 12.82 -24.24
C ASP A 113 -19.62 13.06 -24.64
N THR A 114 -18.81 13.38 -23.64
CA THR A 114 -17.37 13.62 -23.81
C THR A 114 -16.60 12.46 -23.19
N HIS A 115 -15.37 12.24 -23.64
CA HIS A 115 -14.46 11.27 -23.03
C HIS A 115 -13.17 11.97 -22.64
N THR A 116 -12.63 11.57 -21.49
CA THR A 116 -11.32 12.00 -21.00
C THR A 116 -10.44 10.76 -20.87
N ASP A 117 -9.33 10.74 -21.60
CA ASP A 117 -8.38 9.63 -21.58
C ASP A 117 -7.30 9.93 -20.53
N TYR A 118 -7.06 9.01 -19.61
CA TYR A 118 -6.08 9.13 -18.54
C TYR A 118 -4.92 8.18 -18.78
N ALA A 119 -3.70 8.69 -18.83
CA ALA A 119 -2.48 7.91 -18.79
C ALA A 119 -1.87 8.01 -17.39
N ARG A 120 -2.03 6.97 -16.56
CA ARG A 120 -1.56 6.96 -15.16
C ARG A 120 -0.39 6.02 -14.96
N GLN A 121 0.68 6.53 -14.35
CA GLN A 121 1.80 5.71 -13.91
C GLN A 121 1.45 4.92 -12.65
N ILE A 122 1.80 3.63 -12.66
CA ILE A 122 1.63 2.68 -11.57
C ILE A 122 3.01 2.12 -11.19
N LEU A 123 3.42 2.35 -9.94
CA LEU A 123 4.69 1.87 -9.39
C LEU A 123 4.54 0.40 -8.96
N TRP A 124 4.47 -0.52 -9.92
CA TRP A 124 4.08 -1.92 -9.68
C TRP A 124 5.10 -2.69 -8.82
N LEU A 125 6.38 -2.30 -8.80
CA LEU A 125 7.37 -2.92 -7.90
C LEU A 125 7.01 -2.79 -6.41
N ARG A 126 6.13 -1.84 -6.04
CA ARG A 126 5.60 -1.77 -4.66
C ARG A 126 4.84 -3.02 -4.26
N PHE A 127 4.09 -3.62 -5.20
CA PHE A 127 3.38 -4.88 -4.96
C PHE A 127 4.36 -6.03 -4.72
N VAL A 128 5.48 -6.06 -5.44
CA VAL A 128 6.56 -7.02 -5.19
C VAL A 128 7.18 -6.81 -3.82
N ASN A 129 7.43 -5.56 -3.42
CA ASN A 129 7.91 -5.25 -2.07
C ASN A 129 6.97 -5.83 -1.01
N TRP A 130 5.69 -5.44 -1.05
CA TRP A 130 4.69 -5.89 -0.08
C TRP A 130 4.47 -7.40 -0.09
N ALA A 131 4.53 -8.04 -1.26
CA ALA A 131 4.40 -9.49 -1.37
C ALA A 131 5.50 -10.25 -0.63
N ILE A 132 6.67 -9.64 -0.40
CA ILE A 132 7.80 -10.27 0.30
C ILE A 132 7.92 -9.72 1.73
N THR A 133 7.83 -8.41 1.93
CA THR A 133 8.07 -7.78 3.24
C THR A 133 6.93 -8.03 4.23
N THR A 134 5.68 -8.02 3.77
CA THR A 134 4.54 -8.18 4.67
C THR A 134 4.46 -9.60 5.27
N PRO A 135 4.71 -10.69 4.50
CA PRO A 135 4.84 -12.01 5.09
C PRO A 135 5.93 -12.10 6.17
N LEU A 136 7.09 -11.48 5.96
CA LEU A 136 8.16 -11.42 6.96
C LEU A 136 7.72 -10.64 8.22
N LEU A 137 6.99 -9.54 8.04
CA LEU A 137 6.39 -8.79 9.15
C LEU A 137 5.36 -9.65 9.91
N PHE A 138 4.53 -10.42 9.22
CA PHE A 138 3.56 -11.32 9.84
C PHE A 138 4.25 -12.45 10.59
N ILE A 139 5.37 -12.98 10.09
CA ILE A 139 6.19 -13.95 10.82
C ILE A 139 6.70 -13.31 12.12
N ASN A 140 7.25 -12.10 12.08
CA ASN A 140 7.66 -11.38 13.29
C ASN A 140 6.50 -11.24 14.31
N LEU A 141 5.30 -10.86 13.86
CA LEU A 141 4.13 -10.75 14.72
C LEU A 141 3.66 -12.10 15.26
N ALA A 142 3.72 -13.17 14.45
CA ALA A 142 3.34 -14.51 14.87
C ALA A 142 4.31 -15.08 15.92
N LEU A 143 5.62 -14.89 15.73
CA LEU A 143 6.62 -15.29 16.71
C LEU A 143 6.48 -14.51 18.03
N LEU A 144 6.15 -13.22 17.95
CA LEU A 144 5.94 -12.37 19.13
C LEU A 144 4.68 -12.75 19.93
N SER A 145 3.58 -13.04 19.23
CA SER A 145 2.30 -13.43 19.87
C SER A 145 2.21 -14.90 20.24
N GLY A 146 3.01 -15.75 19.60
CA GLY A 146 2.87 -17.21 19.65
C GLY A 146 1.74 -17.76 18.77
N LEU A 147 1.31 -17.00 17.75
CA LEU A 147 0.25 -17.41 16.83
C LEU A 147 0.59 -18.75 16.12
N PRO A 148 -0.34 -19.71 16.05
CA PRO A 148 -0.14 -20.96 15.30
C PRO A 148 0.14 -20.71 13.81
N GLY A 149 1.06 -21.50 13.25
CA GLY A 149 1.49 -21.39 11.85
C GLY A 149 0.34 -21.52 10.84
N ALA A 150 -0.72 -22.29 11.15
CA ALA A 150 -1.91 -22.37 10.32
C ALA A 150 -2.63 -21.01 10.16
N ASN A 151 -2.77 -20.24 11.25
CA ASN A 151 -3.36 -18.91 11.20
C ASN A 151 -2.45 -17.90 10.49
N LEU A 152 -1.13 -18.02 10.69
CA LEU A 152 -0.14 -17.23 9.97
C LEU A 152 -0.22 -17.47 8.46
N LEU A 153 -0.32 -18.74 8.04
CA LEU A 153 -0.42 -19.10 6.63
C LEU A 153 -1.67 -18.47 5.99
N ILE A 154 -2.83 -18.55 6.64
CA ILE A 154 -4.06 -17.93 6.15
C ILE A 154 -3.88 -16.40 6.06
N ALA A 155 -3.25 -15.76 7.04
CA ALA A 155 -2.98 -14.33 6.99
C ALA A 155 -2.07 -13.94 5.80
N ILE A 156 -1.01 -14.70 5.56
CA ILE A 156 -0.09 -14.47 4.43
C ILE A 156 -0.83 -14.64 3.10
N VAL A 157 -1.58 -15.73 2.93
CA VAL A 157 -2.35 -16.00 1.70
C VAL A 157 -3.40 -14.92 1.49
N ALA A 158 -4.12 -14.52 2.54
CA ALA A 158 -5.10 -13.43 2.46
C ALA A 158 -4.44 -12.11 2.02
N HIS A 159 -3.25 -11.79 2.52
CA HIS A 159 -2.51 -10.61 2.06
C HIS A 159 -2.08 -10.72 0.59
N LEU A 160 -1.64 -11.89 0.12
CA LEU A 160 -1.29 -12.07 -1.30
C LEU A 160 -2.52 -11.98 -2.21
N ILE A 161 -3.67 -12.50 -1.78
CA ILE A 161 -4.94 -12.33 -2.49
C ILE A 161 -5.34 -10.84 -2.50
N MET A 162 -5.14 -10.12 -1.40
CA MET A 162 -5.39 -8.68 -1.32
C MET A 162 -4.57 -7.92 -2.37
N LEU A 163 -3.27 -8.20 -2.49
CA LEU A 163 -2.42 -7.57 -3.52
C LEU A 163 -2.84 -7.96 -4.94
N THR A 164 -3.16 -9.23 -5.16
CA THR A 164 -3.51 -9.74 -6.49
C THR A 164 -4.83 -9.15 -6.99
N THR A 165 -5.85 -9.13 -6.13
CA THR A 165 -7.15 -8.53 -6.44
C THR A 165 -7.04 -7.02 -6.65
N ALA A 166 -6.18 -6.33 -5.91
CA ALA A 166 -5.88 -4.92 -6.16
C ALA A 166 -5.27 -4.69 -7.55
N VAL A 167 -4.28 -5.50 -7.96
CA VAL A 167 -3.69 -5.42 -9.31
C VAL A 167 -4.76 -5.65 -10.38
N PHE A 168 -5.62 -6.65 -10.22
CA PHE A 168 -6.72 -6.86 -11.17
C PHE A 168 -7.68 -5.68 -11.23
N GLY A 169 -7.99 -5.05 -10.10
CA GLY A 169 -8.80 -3.82 -10.07
C GLY A 169 -8.13 -2.62 -10.74
N ILE A 170 -6.80 -2.51 -10.68
CA ILE A 170 -6.04 -1.44 -11.35
C ILE A 170 -6.11 -1.57 -12.87
N PHE A 171 -6.08 -2.80 -13.39
CA PHE A 171 -6.03 -3.12 -14.83
C PHE A 171 -7.36 -3.54 -15.44
N SER A 172 -8.46 -3.56 -14.67
CA SER A 172 -9.77 -3.95 -15.20
C SER A 172 -10.44 -2.90 -16.09
N GLY A 173 -9.82 -1.73 -16.26
CA GLY A 173 -10.38 -0.57 -16.96
C GLY A 173 -11.30 0.27 -16.06
N HIS A 174 -11.86 1.35 -16.62
CA HIS A 174 -12.64 2.35 -15.88
C HIS A 174 -14.14 2.01 -15.71
N GLY A 175 -14.52 0.73 -15.78
CA GLY A 175 -15.92 0.31 -15.60
C GLY A 175 -16.32 0.05 -14.15
N ARG A 176 -17.30 -0.83 -13.96
CA ARG A 176 -17.87 -1.19 -12.64
C ARG A 176 -17.09 -2.32 -11.96
N GLU A 177 -16.46 -3.17 -12.76
CA GLU A 177 -15.64 -4.31 -12.38
C GLU A 177 -14.49 -3.96 -11.42
N ARG A 178 -13.86 -2.78 -11.56
CA ARG A 178 -12.82 -2.32 -10.64
C ARG A 178 -13.30 -2.25 -9.18
N TRP A 179 -14.57 -1.91 -8.96
CA TRP A 179 -15.16 -1.81 -7.62
C TRP A 179 -15.47 -3.19 -7.03
N VAL A 180 -15.73 -4.18 -7.88
CA VAL A 180 -15.84 -5.59 -7.44
C VAL A 180 -14.47 -6.07 -6.96
N TRP A 181 -13.40 -5.79 -7.71
CA TRP A 181 -12.03 -6.10 -7.31
C TRP A 181 -11.60 -5.38 -6.03
N LEU A 182 -11.99 -4.11 -5.86
CA LEU A 182 -11.79 -3.40 -4.60
C LEU A 182 -12.51 -4.07 -3.43
N THR A 183 -13.74 -4.53 -3.65
CA THR A 183 -14.52 -5.23 -2.61
C THR A 183 -13.79 -6.50 -2.16
N LEU A 184 -13.28 -7.29 -3.10
CA LEU A 184 -12.46 -8.47 -2.80
C LEU A 184 -11.17 -8.10 -2.05
N THR A 185 -10.52 -7.00 -2.45
CA THR A 185 -9.34 -6.46 -1.74
C THR A 185 -9.69 -6.14 -0.28
N CYS A 186 -10.81 -5.47 -0.03
CA CYS A 186 -11.29 -5.13 1.31
C CYS A 186 -11.66 -6.39 2.12
N ILE A 187 -12.29 -7.40 1.52
CA ILE A 187 -12.60 -8.66 2.19
C ILE A 187 -11.30 -9.36 2.61
N SER A 188 -10.32 -9.46 1.72
CA SER A 188 -9.01 -10.03 2.05
C SER A 188 -8.29 -9.26 3.16
N TYR A 189 -8.39 -7.93 3.16
CA TYR A 189 -7.91 -7.10 4.26
C TYR A 189 -8.60 -7.45 5.59
N LEU A 190 -9.92 -7.62 5.63
CA LEU A 190 -10.64 -8.04 6.83
C LEU A 190 -10.19 -9.44 7.33
N VAL A 191 -9.89 -10.37 6.44
CA VAL A 191 -9.32 -11.68 6.80
C VAL A 191 -7.94 -11.52 7.45
N VAL A 192 -7.10 -10.61 6.95
CA VAL A 192 -5.82 -10.28 7.59
C VAL A 192 -6.04 -9.73 9.01
N ILE A 193 -7.00 -8.82 9.20
CA ILE A 193 -7.36 -8.30 10.54
C ILE A 193 -7.82 -9.45 11.43
N HIS A 194 -8.63 -10.37 10.93
CA HIS A 194 -9.12 -11.50 11.70
C HIS A 194 -7.98 -12.34 12.28
N HIS A 195 -6.99 -12.71 11.46
CA HIS A 195 -5.89 -13.57 11.92
C HIS A 195 -4.80 -12.80 12.70
N ILE A 196 -4.33 -11.66 12.20
CA ILE A 196 -3.23 -10.91 12.84
C ILE A 196 -3.75 -9.96 13.93
N GLY A 197 -4.97 -9.45 13.80
CA GLY A 197 -5.58 -8.55 14.77
C GLY A 197 -6.29 -9.27 15.90
N PHE A 198 -7.08 -10.31 15.63
CA PHE A 198 -7.85 -10.99 16.68
C PHE A 198 -7.20 -12.28 17.17
N HIS A 199 -6.86 -13.21 16.28
CA HIS A 199 -6.26 -14.49 16.70
C HIS A 199 -4.89 -14.30 17.35
N ALA A 200 -4.03 -13.44 16.80
CA ALA A 200 -2.72 -13.19 17.38
C ALA A 200 -2.82 -12.45 18.73
N GLN A 201 -3.77 -11.52 18.88
CA GLN A 201 -4.02 -10.87 20.18
C GLN A 201 -4.51 -11.87 21.23
N ARG A 202 -5.34 -12.85 20.81
CA ARG A 202 -5.78 -13.94 21.68
C ARG A 202 -4.60 -14.83 22.09
N ALA A 203 -3.73 -15.23 21.15
CA ALA A 203 -2.53 -16.01 21.45
C ALA A 203 -1.60 -15.28 22.43
N ALA A 204 -1.44 -13.97 22.25
CA ALA A 204 -0.62 -13.13 23.14
C ALA A 204 -1.18 -13.00 24.56
N LYS A 205 -2.42 -13.45 24.86
CA LYS A 205 -2.97 -13.46 26.23
C LYS A 205 -2.26 -14.43 27.16
N SER A 206 -1.61 -15.46 26.61
CA SER A 206 -0.80 -16.42 27.36
C SER A 206 0.57 -15.86 27.79
N LYS A 207 0.97 -14.70 27.25
CA LYS A 207 2.23 -14.02 27.56
C LYS A 207 2.06 -13.08 28.76
N ASP A 208 3.18 -12.59 29.28
CA ASP A 208 3.18 -11.60 30.35
C ASP A 208 2.47 -10.29 29.93
N ILE A 209 2.03 -9.52 30.93
CA ILE A 209 1.22 -8.30 30.72
C ILE A 209 1.96 -7.27 29.85
N GLN A 210 3.28 -7.17 29.98
CA GLN A 210 4.09 -6.20 29.23
C GLN A 210 4.17 -6.60 27.76
N THR A 211 4.52 -7.86 27.47
CA THR A 211 4.56 -8.40 26.10
C THR A 211 3.20 -8.32 25.41
N ARG A 212 2.11 -8.63 26.12
CA ARG A 212 0.75 -8.53 25.59
C ARG A 212 0.38 -7.10 25.17
N ARG A 213 0.67 -6.10 26.01
CA ARG A 213 0.40 -4.68 25.71
C ARG A 213 1.25 -4.18 24.55
N PHE A 214 2.51 -4.59 24.53
CA PHE A 214 3.44 -4.29 23.45
C PHE A 214 2.93 -4.86 22.12
N PHE A 215 2.61 -6.15 22.09
CA PHE A 215 2.01 -6.80 20.92
C PHE A 215 0.72 -6.11 20.48
N GLY A 216 -0.18 -5.79 21.42
CA GLY A 216 -1.33 -4.88 21.27
C GLY A 216 -1.06 -3.67 20.39
N SER A 217 -0.04 -2.91 20.78
CA SER A 217 0.30 -1.63 20.18
C SER A 217 0.96 -1.81 18.80
N VAL A 218 1.88 -2.76 18.67
CA VAL A 218 2.59 -3.03 17.41
C VAL A 218 1.65 -3.62 16.36
N SER A 219 0.86 -4.63 16.70
CA SER A 219 -0.05 -5.25 15.71
C SER A 219 -1.20 -4.32 15.33
N GLY A 220 -1.73 -3.56 16.30
CA GLY A 220 -2.78 -2.58 16.06
C GLY A 220 -2.32 -1.45 15.13
N SER A 221 -1.12 -0.92 15.35
CA SER A 221 -0.54 0.11 14.47
C SER A 221 -0.16 -0.43 13.09
N ALA A 222 0.35 -1.66 12.98
CA ALA A 222 0.60 -2.31 11.69
C ALA A 222 -0.69 -2.48 10.87
N ILE A 223 -1.76 -2.93 11.49
CA ILE A 223 -3.08 -3.09 10.84
C ILE A 223 -3.66 -1.73 10.45
N ALA A 224 -3.57 -0.73 11.34
CA ALA A 224 -4.04 0.62 11.02
C ALA A 224 -3.30 1.22 9.82
N MET A 225 -1.99 1.02 9.71
CA MET A 225 -1.22 1.43 8.53
C MET A 225 -1.59 0.63 7.29
N LEU A 226 -1.87 -0.68 7.44
CA LEU A 226 -2.33 -1.50 6.33
C LEU A 226 -3.67 -1.02 5.74
N ALA A 227 -4.52 -0.36 6.54
CA ALA A 227 -5.76 0.25 6.06
C ALA A 227 -5.54 1.35 5.01
N LEU A 228 -4.37 2.01 5.01
CA LEU A 228 -4.02 3.00 3.99
C LEU A 228 -3.97 2.38 2.60
N PHE A 229 -3.69 1.07 2.48
CA PHE A 229 -3.63 0.37 1.21
C PHE A 229 -4.96 0.40 0.44
N PRO A 230 -6.07 -0.19 0.92
CA PRO A 230 -7.34 -0.16 0.20
C PRO A 230 -7.89 1.27 0.04
N ILE A 231 -7.63 2.17 0.99
CA ILE A 231 -8.07 3.58 0.91
C ILE A 231 -7.36 4.31 -0.25
N SER A 232 -6.03 4.21 -0.30
CA SER A 232 -5.22 4.86 -1.34
C SER A 232 -5.45 4.23 -2.70
N LEU A 233 -5.68 2.91 -2.75
CA LEU A 233 -6.07 2.19 -3.95
C LEU A 233 -7.40 2.73 -4.50
N ALA A 234 -8.44 2.82 -3.66
CA ALA A 234 -9.77 3.30 -4.04
C ALA A 234 -9.72 4.75 -4.55
N ALA A 235 -9.10 5.65 -3.80
CA ALA A 235 -9.04 7.08 -4.15
C ALA A 235 -8.05 7.39 -5.28
N GLY A 236 -6.94 6.65 -5.35
CA GLY A 236 -5.89 6.80 -6.34
C GLY A 236 -6.18 6.01 -7.60
N ALA A 237 -5.58 4.82 -7.71
CA ALA A 237 -5.55 4.07 -8.96
C ALA A 237 -6.95 3.70 -9.50
N LEU A 238 -7.97 3.52 -8.66
CA LEU A 238 -9.31 3.22 -9.14
C LEU A 238 -10.09 4.50 -9.50
N ALA A 239 -10.30 5.41 -8.55
CA ALA A 239 -11.14 6.60 -8.77
C ALA A 239 -10.44 7.73 -9.55
N LEU A 240 -9.12 7.62 -9.77
CA LEU A 240 -8.28 8.63 -10.43
C LEU A 240 -8.29 10.01 -9.73
N ARG A 241 -8.61 10.07 -8.43
CA ARG A 241 -8.73 11.32 -7.66
C ARG A 241 -7.42 11.76 -7.01
N LEU A 242 -6.55 10.83 -6.64
CA LEU A 242 -5.21 11.15 -6.11
C LEU A 242 -4.19 11.21 -7.24
N SER A 243 -3.30 12.20 -7.19
CA SER A 243 -2.09 12.25 -8.03
C SER A 243 -1.13 11.11 -7.68
N VAL A 244 -0.26 10.75 -8.63
CA VAL A 244 0.76 9.70 -8.43
C VAL A 244 1.74 10.08 -7.33
N ASP A 245 2.06 11.37 -7.19
CA ASP A 245 2.92 11.88 -6.12
C ASP A 245 2.30 11.69 -4.73
N THR A 246 1.02 12.04 -4.56
CA THR A 246 0.33 11.87 -3.28
C THR A 246 0.22 10.39 -2.90
N GLU A 247 -0.13 9.53 -3.86
CA GLU A 247 -0.15 8.07 -3.66
C GLU A 247 1.25 7.54 -3.26
N THR A 248 2.30 8.03 -3.92
CA THR A 248 3.69 7.68 -3.63
C THR A 248 4.08 8.08 -2.21
N ILE A 249 3.66 9.27 -1.74
CA ILE A 249 3.92 9.76 -0.38
C ILE A 249 3.17 8.93 0.67
N LEU A 250 1.88 8.63 0.44
CA LEU A 250 1.08 7.82 1.36
C LEU A 250 1.70 6.44 1.57
N PHE A 251 2.10 5.78 0.48
CA PHE A 251 2.76 4.47 0.56
C PHE A 251 4.18 4.54 1.11
N ALA A 252 4.92 5.63 0.85
CA ALA A 252 6.21 5.86 1.49
C ALA A 252 6.09 5.97 3.01
N ILE A 253 5.08 6.71 3.52
CA ILE A 253 4.80 6.82 4.96
C ILE A 253 4.45 5.45 5.53
N GLN A 254 3.57 4.70 4.86
CA GLN A 254 3.18 3.35 5.26
C GLN A 254 4.40 2.43 5.37
N ASP A 255 5.29 2.44 4.38
CA ASP A 255 6.47 1.57 4.34
C ASP A 255 7.51 1.97 5.40
N VAL A 256 7.84 3.27 5.51
CA VAL A 256 8.77 3.76 6.55
C VAL A 256 8.27 3.42 7.95
N PHE A 257 6.97 3.54 8.19
CA PHE A 257 6.39 3.17 9.48
C PHE A 257 6.46 1.65 9.72
N THR A 258 5.94 0.84 8.78
CA THR A 258 5.77 -0.60 8.99
C THR A 258 7.07 -1.40 8.90
N GLN A 259 8.02 -0.97 8.07
CA GLN A 259 9.27 -1.68 7.81
C GLN A 259 10.45 -1.06 8.58
N GLY A 260 10.42 0.25 8.80
CA GLY A 260 11.40 0.99 9.59
C GLY A 260 11.01 1.08 11.06
N ILE A 261 10.08 1.99 11.37
CA ILE A 261 9.74 2.38 12.76
C ILE A 261 9.30 1.17 13.60
N LEU A 262 8.37 0.34 13.09
CA LEU A 262 7.96 -0.88 13.79
C LEU A 262 9.11 -1.87 13.95
N GLY A 263 10.04 -1.94 13.00
CA GLY A 263 11.25 -2.74 13.10
C GLY A 263 12.14 -2.30 14.26
N TYR A 264 12.43 -1.00 14.36
CA TYR A 264 13.17 -0.44 15.50
C TYR A 264 12.46 -0.71 16.82
N TRP A 265 11.16 -0.46 16.87
CA TRP A 265 10.37 -0.66 18.08
C TRP A 265 10.38 -2.13 18.53
N LEU A 266 10.24 -3.07 17.58
CA LEU A 266 10.33 -4.51 17.82
C LEU A 266 11.68 -4.91 18.42
N LEU A 267 12.78 -4.48 17.82
CA LEU A 267 14.12 -4.90 18.25
C LEU A 267 14.49 -4.31 19.63
N PHE A 268 14.25 -3.02 19.85
CA PHE A 268 14.59 -2.40 21.14
C PHE A 268 13.80 -2.98 22.31
N THR A 269 12.52 -3.27 22.11
CA THR A 269 11.71 -3.93 23.15
C THR A 269 12.14 -5.38 23.37
N HIS A 270 12.51 -6.10 22.30
CA HIS A 270 12.96 -7.49 22.40
C HIS A 270 14.34 -7.63 23.08
N GLU A 271 15.24 -6.66 22.91
CA GLU A 271 16.51 -6.61 23.65
C GLU A 271 16.27 -6.43 25.16
N SER A 272 15.34 -5.54 25.51
CA SER A 272 15.01 -5.17 26.89
C SER A 272 14.29 -6.26 27.69
N SER A 273 13.62 -7.21 27.01
CA SER A 273 12.89 -8.30 27.66
C SER A 273 13.76 -9.55 27.81
N PRO A 274 14.00 -10.05 29.05
CA PRO A 274 14.57 -11.37 29.26
C PRO A 274 13.47 -12.43 29.08
N GLY A 275 13.65 -13.36 28.12
CA GLY A 275 12.88 -14.60 28.12
C GLY A 275 11.82 -14.82 27.02
N ILE A 276 12.09 -14.46 25.76
CA ILE A 276 11.41 -15.14 24.64
C ILE A 276 12.32 -16.29 24.20
N ALA A 277 12.23 -17.41 24.92
CA ALA A 277 12.75 -18.68 24.44
C ALA A 277 11.79 -19.19 23.36
N LEU A 278 12.16 -19.00 22.10
CA LEU A 278 11.42 -19.50 20.95
C LEU A 278 11.64 -21.01 20.85
N TYR A 279 10.81 -21.79 21.53
CA TYR A 279 10.66 -23.21 21.24
C TYR A 279 9.83 -23.33 19.97
N MET A 280 10.50 -23.59 18.84
CA MET A 280 9.87 -23.75 17.52
C MET A 280 9.18 -25.11 17.34
N GLU A 281 9.38 -26.05 18.28
CA GLU A 281 8.65 -27.32 18.26
C GLU A 281 7.15 -27.08 18.41
N GLY A 282 6.37 -27.61 17.46
CA GLY A 282 4.91 -27.45 17.45
C GLY A 282 4.39 -26.11 16.95
N PHE A 283 5.23 -25.16 16.49
CA PHE A 283 4.77 -23.85 15.99
C PHE A 283 3.64 -23.96 14.93
N TRP A 284 3.78 -24.91 14.01
CA TRP A 284 2.84 -25.11 12.91
C TRP A 284 1.47 -25.63 13.35
N SER A 285 1.41 -26.49 14.38
CA SER A 285 0.20 -27.16 14.85
C SER A 285 -0.41 -26.54 16.11
N HIS A 286 0.41 -26.07 17.04
CA HIS A 286 0.03 -25.62 18.40
C HIS A 286 0.47 -24.17 18.72
N GLY A 287 1.24 -23.53 17.83
CA GLY A 287 1.82 -22.21 18.09
C GLY A 287 3.00 -22.26 19.06
N VAL A 288 3.43 -21.10 19.56
CA VAL A 288 4.58 -21.02 20.50
C VAL A 288 4.05 -21.10 21.94
N GLY A 289 3.72 -22.31 22.37
CA GLY A 289 3.18 -22.63 23.70
C GLY A 289 2.17 -23.77 23.65
N ASN A 290 1.86 -24.37 24.80
CA ASN A 290 1.04 -25.59 24.98
C ASN A 290 -0.45 -25.49 24.56
N GLU A 291 -0.84 -24.61 23.64
CA GLU A 291 -2.20 -24.60 23.10
C GLU A 291 -2.42 -25.79 22.15
N GLY A 292 -2.75 -26.94 22.74
CA GLY A 292 -3.16 -28.14 22.00
C GLY A 292 -2.84 -29.46 22.69
N ALA A 293 -2.04 -29.45 23.75
CA ALA A 293 -1.94 -30.62 24.63
C ALA A 293 -3.19 -30.66 25.52
N ILE A 294 -4.21 -31.40 25.09
CA ILE A 294 -5.19 -31.94 26.03
C ILE A 294 -4.37 -32.69 27.08
N ARG A 295 -4.32 -32.15 28.30
CA ARG A 295 -3.85 -32.92 29.45
C ARG A 295 -4.86 -34.04 29.64
N ILE A 296 -4.56 -35.19 29.06
CA ILE A 296 -5.01 -36.44 29.65
C ILE A 296 -4.31 -36.42 31.01
N SER A 297 -5.05 -36.05 32.05
CA SER A 297 -4.63 -36.42 33.39
C SER A 297 -4.59 -37.94 33.35
N ASP A 298 -3.40 -38.51 33.30
CA ASP A 298 -3.20 -39.86 33.74
C ASP A 298 -3.62 -39.86 35.21
N GLU A 299 -4.90 -40.11 35.47
CA GLU A 299 -5.36 -40.52 36.79
C GLU A 299 -4.63 -41.83 37.07
N GLU A 300 -3.64 -41.72 37.94
CA GLU A 300 -2.98 -42.84 38.58
C GLU A 300 -4.02 -43.75 39.23
N GLY A 301 -4.10 -44.98 38.71
CA GLY A 301 -4.28 -46.19 39.52
C GLY A 301 -5.67 -46.46 40.12
N ALA A 302 -6.38 -47.40 39.49
CA ALA A 302 -7.03 -48.51 40.19
C ALA A 302 -6.91 -49.78 39.32
#